data_AF-F9N6J6-F1
#
_entry.id   AF-F9N6J6-F1
#
_cell.length_a   1.000
_cell.length_b   1.000
_cell.length_c   1.000
_cell.angle_alpha   90.00
_cell.angle_beta   90.00
_cell.angle_gamma   90.00
#
_symmetry.space_group_name_H-M   'P 1'
#
loop_
_entity.id
_entity.type
_entity.pdbx_description
1 polymer ?
#
loop_
_entity_poly.entity_id
_entity_poly.type
_entity_poly.pdbx_seq_one_letter_code
_entity_poly.pdbx_strand_id
1 'polypeptide(L)'
;MESSGQKQFKSKYHILVWIALLSLALIGMVEYGYYLQNRPPFKWQIYLGLIPFSSWVVLTYLATKPKWFTTRYNVGEMYKVHRIVGVVATAMVGVHWYVYFGKAKTALGWWGGYVALVGMFIAFLVGILFLTPWFKGIATSMPRKVAVWIHRLNLVALIGANIHVHGFKRLSAMVPFLQVYDILTYGLVIYYIYWMFKKRN
;
A
#
# COMPACT_ATOMS: atom_id res chain seq x y z
N MET A 1 15.73 -6.30 -44.02
CA MET A 1 15.02 -5.49 -43.01
C MET A 1 14.71 -6.40 -41.85
N GLU A 2 15.55 -6.41 -40.81
CA GLU A 2 15.20 -7.08 -39.56
C GLU A 2 13.98 -6.37 -38.98
N SER A 3 12.90 -7.13 -38.81
CA SER A 3 11.77 -6.75 -37.97
C SER A 3 12.33 -6.32 -36.62
N SER A 4 12.32 -5.02 -36.33
CA SER A 4 12.58 -4.52 -34.99
C SER A 4 11.45 -5.02 -34.10
N GLY A 5 11.59 -6.24 -33.58
CA GLY A 5 10.59 -6.89 -32.75
C GLY A 5 10.31 -6.00 -31.55
N GLN A 6 9.21 -5.25 -31.60
CA GLN A 6 8.79 -4.43 -30.47
C GLN A 6 8.62 -5.37 -29.28
N LYS A 7 9.41 -5.13 -28.23
CA LYS A 7 9.36 -5.92 -27.00
C LYS A 7 7.92 -5.96 -26.49
N GLN A 8 7.27 -7.10 -26.62
CA GLN A 8 5.89 -7.28 -26.18
C GLN A 8 5.85 -7.37 -24.65
N PHE A 9 5.28 -6.37 -24.00
CA PHE A 9 5.10 -6.35 -22.55
C PHE A 9 3.85 -7.13 -22.15
N LYS A 10 3.88 -7.74 -20.96
CA LYS A 10 2.70 -8.34 -20.33
C LYS A 10 1.68 -7.27 -19.94
N SER A 11 0.42 -7.68 -19.83
CA SER A 11 -0.70 -6.83 -19.44
C SER A 11 -0.50 -6.17 -18.07
N LYS A 12 -0.76 -4.86 -18.00
CA LYS A 12 -0.74 -4.08 -16.74
C LYS A 12 -1.77 -4.55 -15.72
N TYR A 13 -2.84 -5.21 -16.18
CA TYR A 13 -3.91 -5.69 -15.30
C TYR A 13 -3.50 -6.86 -14.40
N HIS A 14 -2.36 -7.52 -14.68
CA HIS A 14 -1.78 -8.49 -13.73
C HIS A 14 -1.48 -7.86 -12.36
N ILE A 15 -1.22 -6.55 -12.30
CA ILE A 15 -1.05 -5.84 -11.02
C ILE A 15 -2.33 -5.91 -10.18
N LEU A 16 -3.50 -5.73 -10.81
CA LEU A 16 -4.79 -5.84 -10.11
C LEU A 16 -5.03 -7.27 -9.61
N VAL A 17 -4.65 -8.27 -10.41
CA VAL A 17 -4.72 -9.68 -9.99
C VAL A 17 -3.84 -9.93 -8.77
N TRP A 18 -2.61 -9.42 -8.74
CA TRP A 18 -1.73 -9.56 -7.58
C TRP A 18 -2.29 -8.89 -6.32
N ILE A 19 -2.87 -7.70 -6.46
CA ILE A 19 -3.55 -6.99 -5.37
C ILE A 19 -4.74 -7.81 -4.87
N ALA A 20 -5.57 -8.34 -5.77
CA ALA A 20 -6.72 -9.16 -5.44
C ALA A 20 -6.32 -10.44 -4.71
N LEU A 21 -5.34 -11.18 -5.22
CA LEU A 21 -4.82 -12.40 -4.60
C LEU A 21 -4.27 -12.13 -3.20
N LEU A 22 -3.47 -11.07 -3.03
CA LEU A 22 -2.94 -10.70 -1.72
C LEU A 22 -4.06 -10.29 -0.75
N SER A 23 -5.03 -9.51 -1.23
CA SER A 23 -6.18 -9.09 -0.41
C SER A 23 -7.01 -10.29 0.04
N LEU A 24 -7.32 -11.21 -0.87
CA LEU A 24 -8.08 -12.43 -0.57
C LEU A 24 -7.33 -13.34 0.42
N ALA A 25 -6.01 -13.46 0.26
CA ALA A 25 -5.19 -14.22 1.21
C ALA A 25 -5.26 -13.63 2.62
N LEU A 26 -5.08 -12.31 2.76
CA LEU A 26 -5.16 -11.64 4.07
C LEU A 26 -6.57 -11.69 4.67
N ILE A 27 -7.60 -11.49 3.85
CA ILE A 27 -9.01 -11.61 4.27
C ILE A 27 -9.27 -13.04 4.76
N GLY A 28 -8.83 -14.06 4.01
CA GLY A 28 -8.98 -15.46 4.40
C GLY A 28 -8.31 -15.77 5.74
N MET A 29 -7.13 -15.22 6.00
CA MET A 29 -6.46 -15.38 7.30
C MET A 29 -7.20 -14.68 8.44
N VAL A 30 -7.80 -13.51 8.20
CA VAL A 30 -8.65 -12.84 9.20
C VAL A 30 -9.92 -13.63 9.45
N GLU A 31 -10.61 -14.10 8.41
CA GLU A 31 -11.82 -14.91 8.55
C GLU A 31 -11.53 -16.22 9.29
N TYR A 32 -10.40 -16.87 9.00
CA TYR A 32 -9.92 -18.02 9.77
C TYR A 32 -9.70 -17.68 11.24
N GLY A 33 -9.04 -16.54 11.54
CA GLY A 33 -8.88 -16.06 12.91
C GLY A 33 -10.20 -15.76 13.62
N TYR A 34 -11.20 -15.26 12.89
CA TYR A 34 -12.55 -15.04 13.40
C TYR A 34 -13.27 -16.35 13.73
N TYR A 35 -13.16 -17.33 12.84
CA TYR A 35 -13.68 -18.68 13.05
C TYR A 35 -13.09 -19.31 14.33
N LEU A 36 -11.77 -19.28 14.49
CA LEU A 36 -11.09 -19.81 15.68
C LEU A 36 -11.48 -19.09 16.98
N GLN A 37 -11.92 -17.83 16.89
CA GLN A 37 -12.35 -17.03 18.04
C GLN A 37 -13.87 -17.08 18.27
N ASN A 38 -14.60 -18.00 17.62
CA ASN A 38 -16.07 -18.10 17.67
C ASN A 38 -16.78 -16.76 17.38
N ARG A 39 -16.31 -16.05 16.35
CA ARG A 39 -16.86 -14.76 15.94
C ARG A 39 -17.64 -14.87 14.62
N PRO A 40 -18.66 -14.03 14.42
CA PRO A 40 -19.40 -14.01 13.17
C PRO A 40 -18.48 -13.59 12.01
N PRO A 41 -18.53 -14.31 10.87
CA PRO A 41 -17.68 -14.04 9.72
C PRO A 41 -18.11 -12.73 9.01
N PHE A 42 -17.38 -12.38 7.95
CA PHE A 42 -17.74 -11.33 6.99
C PHE A 42 -17.83 -9.93 7.58
N LYS A 43 -16.84 -9.54 8.40
CA LYS A 43 -16.69 -8.15 8.88
C LYS A 43 -16.09 -7.26 7.80
N TRP A 44 -16.91 -6.92 6.81
CA TRP A 44 -16.53 -6.15 5.62
C TRP A 44 -15.78 -4.84 5.92
N GLN A 45 -16.06 -4.19 7.06
CA GLN A 45 -15.40 -2.94 7.42
C GLN A 45 -13.87 -3.13 7.60
N ILE A 46 -13.42 -4.32 8.02
CA ILE A 46 -12.00 -4.65 8.15
C ILE A 46 -11.35 -4.74 6.76
N TYR A 47 -12.09 -5.22 5.76
CA TYR A 47 -11.58 -5.36 4.40
C TYR A 47 -11.28 -4.01 3.75
N LEU A 48 -11.98 -2.96 4.17
CA LEU A 48 -11.67 -1.58 3.80
C LEU A 48 -10.29 -1.12 4.26
N GLY A 49 -9.67 -1.78 5.25
CA GLY A 49 -8.27 -1.58 5.62
C GLY A 49 -7.31 -2.54 4.89
N LEU A 50 -7.71 -3.80 4.72
CA LEU A 50 -6.85 -4.84 4.12
C LEU A 50 -6.62 -4.67 2.61
N ILE A 51 -7.64 -4.25 1.86
CA ILE A 51 -7.53 -4.05 0.40
C ILE A 51 -6.58 -2.87 0.10
N PRO A 52 -6.70 -1.69 0.74
CA PRO A 52 -5.70 -0.64 0.61
C PRO A 52 -4.29 -1.05 1.05
N PHE A 53 -4.16 -1.76 2.17
CA PHE A 53 -2.86 -2.27 2.61
C PHE A 53 -2.20 -3.15 1.54
N SER A 54 -2.94 -4.12 1.00
CA SER A 54 -2.46 -5.00 -0.07
C SER A 54 -2.05 -4.23 -1.32
N SER A 55 -2.85 -3.22 -1.68
CA SER A 55 -2.54 -2.32 -2.80
C SER A 55 -1.23 -1.58 -2.57
N TRP A 56 -0.99 -1.06 -1.36
CA TRP A 56 0.24 -0.35 -1.03
C TRP A 56 1.45 -1.26 -1.02
N VAL A 57 1.32 -2.48 -0.48
CA VAL A 57 2.41 -3.48 -0.48
C VAL A 57 2.86 -3.77 -1.91
N VAL A 58 1.92 -4.14 -2.79
CA VAL A 58 2.22 -4.47 -4.19
C VAL A 58 2.82 -3.27 -4.92
N LEU A 59 2.17 -2.10 -4.84
CA LEU A 59 2.61 -0.93 -5.60
C LEU A 59 3.94 -0.36 -5.10
N THR A 60 4.19 -0.38 -3.80
CA THR A 60 5.46 0.07 -3.22
C THR A 60 6.60 -0.86 -3.63
N TYR A 61 6.36 -2.17 -3.62
CA TYR A 61 7.33 -3.13 -4.13
C TYR A 61 7.64 -2.88 -5.62
N LEU A 62 6.62 -2.74 -6.47
CA LEU A 62 6.81 -2.48 -7.90
C LEU A 62 7.48 -1.13 -8.18
N ALA A 63 7.30 -0.13 -7.32
CA ALA A 63 7.98 1.17 -7.42
C ALA A 63 9.50 1.08 -7.25
N THR A 64 10.03 0.01 -6.63
CA THR A 64 11.47 -0.30 -6.62
C THR A 64 11.98 -0.79 -7.99
N LYS A 65 11.08 -1.02 -8.96
CA LYS A 65 11.41 -1.45 -10.32
C LYS A 65 12.29 -2.71 -10.34
N PRO A 66 11.86 -3.82 -9.71
CA PRO A 66 12.67 -5.04 -9.66
C PRO A 66 12.93 -5.56 -11.08
N LYS A 67 14.12 -6.15 -11.32
CA LYS A 67 14.56 -6.58 -12.66
C LYS A 67 13.57 -7.51 -13.35
N TRP A 68 12.97 -8.45 -12.61
CA TRP A 68 11.98 -9.38 -13.15
C TRP A 68 10.74 -8.65 -13.69
N PHE A 69 10.41 -7.49 -13.13
CA PHE A 69 9.24 -6.71 -13.52
C PHE A 69 9.58 -5.84 -14.73
N THR A 70 10.67 -5.08 -14.68
CA THR A 70 11.07 -4.19 -15.80
C THR A 70 11.44 -4.95 -17.07
N THR A 71 11.81 -6.23 -16.95
CA THR A 71 12.06 -7.10 -18.10
C THR A 71 10.77 -7.56 -18.77
N ARG A 72 9.65 -7.66 -18.05
CA ARG A 72 8.38 -8.26 -18.53
C ARG A 72 7.22 -7.28 -18.66
N TYR A 73 7.28 -6.13 -17.98
CA TYR A 73 6.19 -5.16 -17.87
C TYR A 73 6.67 -3.74 -18.17
N ASN A 74 5.76 -2.92 -18.71
CA ASN A 74 6.02 -1.52 -18.98
C ASN A 74 5.85 -0.68 -17.69
N VAL A 75 6.91 0.06 -17.33
CA VAL A 75 6.93 0.89 -16.11
C VAL A 75 5.97 2.08 -16.20
N GLY A 76 5.78 2.67 -17.38
CA GLY A 76 4.83 3.75 -17.60
C GLY A 76 3.38 3.29 -17.37
N GLU A 77 3.03 2.11 -17.89
CA GLU A 77 1.72 1.50 -17.65
C GLU A 77 1.51 1.11 -16.18
N MET A 78 2.55 0.65 -15.48
CA MET A 78 2.50 0.41 -14.03
C MET A 78 2.12 1.68 -13.26
N TYR A 79 2.71 2.84 -13.59
CA TYR A 79 2.36 4.09 -12.93
C TYR A 79 0.94 4.59 -13.26
N LYS A 80 0.38 4.24 -14.43
CA LYS A 80 -1.05 4.48 -14.72
C LYS A 80 -1.95 3.69 -13.78
N VAL A 81 -1.63 2.41 -13.55
CA VAL A 81 -2.37 1.57 -12.57
C VAL A 81 -2.18 2.13 -11.16
N HIS A 82 -0.94 2.45 -10.77
CA HIS A 82 -0.62 3.05 -9.47
C HIS A 82 -1.47 4.30 -9.17
N ARG A 83 -1.64 5.18 -10.16
CA ARG A 83 -2.45 6.39 -10.02
C ARG A 83 -3.91 6.06 -9.69
N ILE A 84 -4.55 5.19 -10.47
CA ILE A 84 -5.96 4.85 -10.30
C ILE A 84 -6.16 4.11 -8.96
N VAL A 85 -5.35 3.09 -8.70
CA VAL A 85 -5.41 2.31 -7.47
C VAL A 85 -5.12 3.20 -6.25
N GLY A 86 -4.19 4.14 -6.35
CA GLY A 86 -3.89 5.10 -5.27
C GLY A 86 -5.10 5.93 -4.87
N VAL A 87 -5.88 6.43 -5.85
CA VAL A 87 -7.14 7.16 -5.58
C VAL A 87 -8.19 6.25 -4.93
N VAL A 88 -8.43 5.07 -5.50
CA VAL A 88 -9.43 4.13 -4.98
C VAL A 88 -9.09 3.66 -3.57
N ALA A 89 -7.84 3.25 -3.34
CA ALA A 89 -7.36 2.81 -2.03
C ALA A 89 -7.46 3.94 -0.98
N THR A 90 -7.16 5.18 -1.37
CA THR A 90 -7.30 6.36 -0.50
C THR A 90 -8.75 6.58 -0.09
N ALA A 91 -9.69 6.49 -1.04
CA ALA A 91 -11.11 6.61 -0.76
C ALA A 91 -11.59 5.50 0.20
N MET A 92 -11.15 4.25 -0.02
CA MET A 92 -11.47 3.13 0.87
C MET A 92 -10.95 3.34 2.30
N VAL A 93 -9.73 3.87 2.46
CA VAL A 93 -9.21 4.24 3.80
C VAL A 93 -10.04 5.35 4.44
N GLY A 94 -10.51 6.33 3.65
CA GLY A 94 -11.44 7.36 4.14
C GLY A 94 -12.74 6.75 4.69
N VAL A 95 -13.33 5.80 3.97
CA VAL A 95 -14.51 5.05 4.44
C VAL A 95 -14.16 4.20 5.67
N HIS A 96 -13.01 3.52 5.67
CA HIS A 96 -12.54 2.73 6.82
C HIS A 96 -12.44 3.59 8.08
N TRP A 97 -11.84 4.78 7.95
CA TRP A 97 -11.73 5.74 9.04
C TRP A 97 -13.11 6.20 9.52
N TYR A 98 -14.03 6.54 8.60
CA TYR A 98 -15.40 6.92 8.95
C TYR A 98 -16.14 5.84 9.76
N VAL A 99 -16.09 4.57 9.33
CA VAL A 99 -16.82 3.48 9.99
C VAL A 99 -16.18 2.99 11.30
N TYR A 100 -14.87 3.26 11.49
CA TYR A 100 -14.10 2.89 12.69
C TYR A 100 -13.67 4.06 13.57
N PHE A 101 -14.12 5.28 13.28
CA PHE A 101 -13.77 6.45 14.06
C PHE A 101 -14.10 6.23 15.55
N GLY A 102 -13.16 6.54 16.44
CA GLY A 102 -13.38 6.37 17.90
C GLY A 102 -13.29 4.93 18.44
N LYS A 103 -13.12 3.91 17.59
CA LYS A 103 -13.18 2.50 18.01
C LYS A 103 -11.85 1.93 18.51
N ALA A 104 -10.71 2.50 18.13
CA ALA A 104 -9.43 2.12 18.71
C ALA A 104 -9.36 2.61 20.17
N LYS A 105 -9.11 1.69 21.12
CA LYS A 105 -9.06 2.00 22.56
C LYS A 105 -7.65 1.97 23.14
N THR A 106 -6.69 1.43 22.39
CA THR A 106 -5.28 1.37 22.81
C THR A 106 -4.51 2.52 22.17
N ALA A 107 -3.44 2.97 22.84
CA ALA A 107 -2.56 4.00 22.29
C ALA A 107 -1.95 3.58 20.94
N LEU A 108 -1.54 2.32 20.81
CA LEU A 108 -1.01 1.76 19.56
C LEU A 108 -2.05 1.79 18.44
N GLY A 109 -3.29 1.36 18.72
CA GLY A 109 -4.37 1.39 17.76
C GLY A 109 -4.72 2.81 17.35
N TRP A 110 -4.79 3.75 18.30
CA TRP A 110 -5.12 5.13 18.01
C TRP A 110 -4.02 5.83 17.21
N TRP A 111 -2.81 5.94 17.78
CA TRP A 111 -1.71 6.68 17.18
C TRP A 111 -1.13 6.00 15.95
N GLY A 112 -1.06 4.67 15.92
CA GLY A 112 -0.69 3.93 14.71
C GLY A 112 -1.63 4.25 13.55
N GLY A 113 -2.94 4.32 13.83
CA GLY A 113 -3.96 4.69 12.83
C GLY A 113 -3.80 6.12 12.33
N TYR A 114 -3.55 7.08 13.23
CA TYR A 114 -3.30 8.48 12.84
C TYR A 114 -2.01 8.64 12.03
N VAL A 115 -0.92 7.98 12.41
CA VAL A 115 0.34 8.00 11.65
C VAL A 115 0.13 7.40 10.25
N ALA A 116 -0.60 6.28 10.16
CA ALA A 116 -0.97 5.67 8.88
C ALA A 116 -1.76 6.63 7.99
N LEU A 117 -2.81 7.24 8.55
CA LEU A 117 -3.69 8.16 7.84
C LEU A 117 -2.94 9.40 7.35
N VAL A 118 -2.18 10.06 8.23
CA VAL A 118 -1.44 11.29 7.89
C VAL A 118 -0.34 11.00 6.87
N GLY A 119 0.47 9.95 7.10
CA GLY A 119 1.54 9.58 6.17
C GLY A 119 1.01 9.23 4.78
N MET A 120 -0.09 8.49 4.72
CA MET A 120 -0.79 8.19 3.48
C MET A 120 -1.33 9.45 2.81
N PHE A 121 -2.02 10.31 3.56
CA PHE A 121 -2.66 11.49 3.01
C PHE A 121 -1.63 12.45 2.41
N ILE A 122 -0.49 12.64 3.09
CA ILE A 122 0.64 13.42 2.55
C ILE A 122 1.17 12.78 1.25
N ALA A 123 1.40 11.46 1.24
CA ALA A 123 1.89 10.77 0.05
C ALA A 123 0.90 10.88 -1.13
N PHE A 124 -0.40 10.77 -0.85
CA PHE A 124 -1.48 10.93 -1.83
C PHE A 124 -1.53 12.36 -2.38
N LEU A 125 -1.51 13.38 -1.51
CA LEU A 125 -1.53 14.78 -1.92
C LEU A 125 -0.33 15.11 -2.81
N VAL A 126 0.88 14.70 -2.42
CA VAL A 126 2.07 14.88 -3.27
C VAL A 126 1.92 14.13 -4.60
N GLY A 127 1.35 12.93 -4.59
CA GLY A 127 1.04 12.19 -5.82
C GLY A 127 0.10 12.98 -6.74
N ILE A 128 -1.02 13.47 -6.23
CA ILE A 128 -2.03 14.22 -7.00
C ILE A 128 -1.50 15.56 -7.49
N LEU A 129 -0.75 16.31 -6.66
CA LEU A 129 -0.14 17.59 -7.03
C LEU A 129 0.76 17.44 -8.26
N PHE A 130 1.58 16.39 -8.31
CA PHE A 130 2.50 16.14 -9.43
C PHE A 130 1.83 15.47 -10.64
N LEU A 131 0.60 14.96 -10.51
CA LEU A 131 -0.13 14.24 -11.56
C LEU A 131 -1.27 15.06 -12.20
N THR A 132 -1.62 16.21 -11.61
CA THR A 132 -2.76 17.02 -12.02
C THR A 132 -2.28 18.34 -12.65
N PRO A 133 -2.57 18.58 -13.94
CA PRO A 133 -2.09 19.79 -14.64
C PRO A 133 -2.54 21.10 -14.00
N TRP A 134 -3.65 21.10 -13.26
CA TRP A 134 -4.20 22.27 -12.57
C TRP A 134 -3.28 22.77 -11.45
N PHE A 135 -2.46 21.89 -10.86
CA PHE A 135 -1.51 22.25 -9.81
C PHE A 135 -0.09 22.46 -10.34
N LYS A 136 0.09 22.64 -11.66
CA LYS A 136 1.41 22.73 -12.30
C LYS A 136 2.32 23.79 -11.65
N GLY A 137 1.79 24.95 -11.25
CA GLY A 137 2.57 26.00 -10.57
C GLY A 137 3.14 25.58 -9.21
N ILE A 138 2.37 24.84 -8.42
CA ILE A 138 2.80 24.30 -7.11
C ILE A 138 3.74 23.10 -7.31
N ALA A 139 3.46 22.25 -8.30
CA ALA A 139 4.33 21.12 -8.63
C ALA A 139 5.71 21.58 -9.13
N THR A 140 5.79 22.72 -9.83
CA THR A 140 7.05 23.30 -10.31
C THR A 140 7.86 24.01 -9.22
N SER A 141 7.23 24.43 -8.11
CA SER A 141 7.95 25.09 -7.00
C SER A 141 8.65 24.09 -6.07
N MET A 142 8.25 22.82 -6.08
CA MET A 142 8.88 21.77 -5.28
C MET A 142 9.87 20.96 -6.13
N PRO A 143 11.16 20.86 -5.72
CA PRO A 143 12.12 20.01 -6.42
C PRO A 143 11.65 18.56 -6.47
N ARG A 144 11.75 17.91 -7.64
CA ARG A 144 11.31 16.52 -7.84
C ARG A 144 11.91 15.55 -6.81
N LYS A 145 13.17 15.78 -6.40
CA LYS A 145 13.85 14.97 -5.38
C LYS A 145 13.17 15.07 -4.01
N VAL A 146 12.69 16.26 -3.64
CA VAL A 146 11.95 16.52 -2.41
C VAL A 146 10.58 15.86 -2.47
N ALA A 147 9.84 16.03 -3.57
CA ALA A 147 8.55 15.40 -3.77
C ALA A 147 8.61 13.87 -3.67
N VAL A 148 9.61 13.24 -4.30
CA VAL A 148 9.84 11.80 -4.18
C VAL A 148 10.15 11.40 -2.73
N TRP A 149 10.90 12.21 -1.99
CA TRP A 149 11.19 11.95 -0.58
C TRP A 149 9.95 12.05 0.30
N ILE A 150 9.13 13.08 0.12
CA ILE A 150 7.87 13.24 0.86
C ILE A 150 6.90 12.10 0.53
N HIS A 151 6.82 11.69 -0.74
CA HIS A 151 5.97 10.56 -1.14
C HIS A 151 6.42 9.24 -0.47
N ARG A 152 7.69 9.10 -0.09
CA ARG A 152 8.19 7.93 0.68
C ARG A 152 7.70 7.89 2.13
N LEU A 153 7.00 8.91 2.62
CA LEU A 153 6.24 8.80 3.87
C LEU A 153 5.16 7.71 3.79
N ASN A 154 4.86 7.17 2.60
CA ASN A 154 4.11 5.92 2.46
C ASN A 154 4.73 4.74 3.23
N LEU A 155 6.05 4.68 3.42
CA LEU A 155 6.71 3.66 4.24
C LEU A 155 6.38 3.85 5.73
N VAL A 156 6.35 5.10 6.19
CA VAL A 156 5.92 5.44 7.56
C VAL A 156 4.44 5.08 7.73
N ALA A 157 3.62 5.31 6.70
CA ALA A 157 2.22 4.93 6.71
C ALA A 157 2.03 3.40 6.82
N LEU A 158 2.84 2.61 6.12
CA LEU A 158 2.83 1.14 6.23
C LEU A 158 3.20 0.66 7.64
N ILE A 159 4.24 1.25 8.25
CA ILE A 159 4.62 0.94 9.64
C ILE A 159 3.50 1.35 10.61
N GLY A 160 2.93 2.54 10.43
CA GLY A 160 1.80 3.02 11.23
C GLY A 160 0.59 2.09 11.13
N ALA A 161 0.27 1.62 9.92
CA ALA A 161 -0.83 0.68 9.69
C ALA A 161 -0.58 -0.68 10.37
N ASN A 162 0.68 -1.12 10.47
CA ASN A 162 1.04 -2.30 11.21
C ASN A 162 0.88 -2.12 12.72
N ILE A 163 1.43 -1.04 13.28
CA ILE A 163 1.25 -0.69 14.70
C ILE A 163 -0.25 -0.55 15.04
N HIS A 164 -1.04 0.03 14.13
CA HIS A 164 -2.49 0.15 14.26
C HIS A 164 -3.15 -1.21 14.47
N VAL A 165 -2.82 -2.21 13.63
CA VAL A 165 -3.36 -3.57 13.70
C VAL A 165 -2.95 -4.26 15.01
N HIS A 166 -1.68 -4.13 15.42
CA HIS A 166 -1.18 -4.64 16.71
C HIS A 166 -1.92 -4.05 17.91
N GLY A 167 -2.41 -2.82 17.79
CA GLY A 167 -3.23 -2.17 18.82
C GLY A 167 -4.57 -2.86 19.10
N PHE A 168 -5.06 -3.72 18.22
CA PHE A 168 -6.30 -4.46 18.43
C PHE A 168 -6.01 -5.86 18.95
N LYS A 169 -6.18 -6.08 20.26
CA LYS A 169 -6.01 -7.39 20.95
C LYS A 169 -6.58 -8.58 20.17
N ARG A 170 -7.73 -8.36 19.52
CA ARG A 170 -8.41 -9.38 18.71
C ARG A 170 -7.61 -9.76 17.46
N LEU A 171 -7.14 -8.76 16.70
CA LEU A 171 -6.39 -8.98 15.46
C LEU A 171 -4.97 -9.46 15.76
N SER A 172 -4.35 -8.93 16.82
CA SER A 172 -3.02 -9.34 17.28
C SER A 172 -2.96 -10.79 17.81
N ALA A 173 -4.10 -11.44 18.03
CA ALA A 173 -4.17 -12.85 18.40
C ALA A 173 -4.44 -13.77 17.20
N MET A 174 -4.62 -13.25 15.99
CA MET A 174 -4.96 -14.05 14.81
C MET A 174 -3.70 -14.62 14.16
N VAL A 175 -3.56 -15.94 14.20
CA VAL A 175 -2.50 -16.70 13.54
C VAL A 175 -3.10 -17.46 12.35
N PRO A 176 -2.50 -17.40 11.13
CA PRO A 176 -1.21 -16.79 10.81
C PRO A 176 -1.28 -15.32 10.37
N PHE A 177 -2.45 -14.67 10.48
CA PHE A 177 -2.67 -13.33 9.93
C PHE A 177 -1.61 -12.32 10.38
N LEU A 178 -1.36 -12.20 11.68
CA LEU A 178 -0.46 -11.18 12.20
C LEU A 178 0.98 -11.39 11.71
N GLN A 179 1.48 -12.62 11.75
CA GLN A 179 2.83 -12.94 11.29
C GLN A 179 3.03 -12.62 9.81
N VAL A 180 2.06 -12.97 8.97
CA VAL A 180 2.12 -12.66 7.53
C VAL A 180 2.05 -11.15 7.32
N TYR A 181 1.18 -10.46 8.04
CA TYR A 181 1.03 -9.00 7.97
C TYR A 181 2.34 -8.27 8.37
N ASP A 182 3.03 -8.77 9.40
CA ASP A 182 4.33 -8.26 9.86
C ASP A 182 5.43 -8.51 8.82
N ILE A 183 5.55 -9.73 8.30
CA ILE A 183 6.54 -10.07 7.28
C ILE A 183 6.36 -9.22 6.02
N LEU A 184 5.11 -9.05 5.58
CA LEU A 184 4.81 -8.20 4.42
C LEU A 184 5.18 -6.73 4.67
N THR A 185 4.89 -6.21 5.87
CA THR A 185 5.20 -4.81 6.20
C THR A 185 6.70 -4.59 6.34
N TYR A 186 7.33 -5.28 7.29
CA TYR A 186 8.73 -5.05 7.62
C TYR A 186 9.66 -5.55 6.52
N GLY A 187 9.36 -6.71 5.92
CA GLY A 187 10.12 -7.23 4.80
C GLY A 187 10.13 -6.26 3.62
N LEU A 188 8.98 -5.66 3.28
CA LEU A 188 8.90 -4.65 2.23
C LEU A 188 9.66 -3.37 2.59
N VAL A 189 9.48 -2.85 3.81
CA VAL A 189 10.15 -1.63 4.26
C VAL A 189 11.67 -1.80 4.23
N ILE A 190 12.18 -2.89 4.81
CA ILE A 190 13.61 -3.23 4.81
C ILE A 190 14.12 -3.36 3.38
N TYR A 191 13.40 -4.11 2.53
CA TYR A 191 13.76 -4.26 1.12
C TYR A 191 13.82 -2.91 0.38
N TYR A 192 12.84 -2.05 0.59
CA TYR A 192 12.78 -0.73 -0.04
C TYR A 192 13.95 0.15 0.43
N ILE A 193 14.25 0.16 1.73
CA ILE A 193 15.37 0.90 2.30
C ILE A 193 16.70 0.41 1.72
N TYR A 194 16.93 -0.90 1.70
CA TYR A 194 18.11 -1.51 1.07
C TYR A 194 18.25 -1.05 -0.39
N TRP A 195 17.14 -1.09 -1.15
CA TRP A 195 17.14 -0.65 -2.55
C TRP A 195 17.45 0.85 -2.70
N MET A 196 16.99 1.70 -1.77
CA MET A 196 17.31 3.13 -1.81
C MET A 196 18.81 3.40 -1.67
N PHE A 197 19.50 2.66 -0.80
CA PHE A 197 20.95 2.80 -0.61
C PHE A 197 21.73 2.20 -1.78
N LYS A 198 21.31 1.03 -2.27
CA LYS A 198 21.94 0.37 -3.42
C LYS A 198 21.95 1.23 -4.69
N LYS A 199 20.99 2.12 -4.87
CA LYS A 199 20.93 3.04 -6.02
C LYS A 199 21.77 4.31 -5.87
N ARG A 200 22.25 4.61 -4.67
CA ARG A 200 23.09 5.79 -4.40
C ARG A 200 24.59 5.47 -4.53
N ASN A 201 24.94 4.20 -4.40
CA ASN A 201 26.26 3.65 -4.74
C ASN A 201 26.23 3.09 -6.16
#